data_AF-A0A9E3K114-F1
#
_entry.id   AF-A0A9E3K114-F1
#
_cell.length_a   1.000
_cell.length_b   1.000
_cell.length_c   1.000
_cell.angle_alpha   90.00
_cell.angle_beta   90.00
_cell.angle_gamma   90.00
#
_symmetry.space_group_name_H-M   'P 1'
#
loop_
_entity.id
_entity.type
_entity.pdbx_description
1 polymer ?
#
loop_
_entity_poly.entity_id
_entity_poly.type
_entity_poly.pdbx_seq_one_letter_code
_entity_poly.pdbx_strand_id
1 'polypeptide(L)' 'MSEAPSSSDVSRYDEACDQAIAMCDGNLRSTIKALIMANEYLEFELQQLQAAVPSPAPPAQLGAVNDDAA' A
#
# COMPACT_ATOMS: atom_id res chain seq x y z
N MET A 1 -5.64 12.67 1.08
CA MET A 1 -4.69 13.78 1.32
C MET A 1 -3.32 13.15 1.40
N SER A 2 -2.36 13.58 0.58
CA SER A 2 -0.98 13.15 0.72
C SER A 2 -0.30 14.10 1.69
N GLU A 3 -0.12 13.68 2.93
CA GLU A 3 0.73 14.38 3.90
C GLU A 3 2.16 14.38 3.35
N ALA A 4 2.84 15.53 3.35
CA ALA A 4 4.24 15.59 2.94
C ALA A 4 5.09 14.80 3.94
N PRO A 5 6.12 14.05 3.49
CA PRO A 5 6.97 13.29 4.39
C PRO A 5 7.60 14.22 5.43
N SER A 6 7.52 13.83 6.70
CA SER A 6 8.13 14.59 7.79
C SER A 6 9.66 14.44 7.73
N SER A 7 10.40 15.38 8.33
CA SER A 7 11.87 15.32 8.33
C SER A 7 12.43 14.02 8.95
N SER A 8 11.70 13.40 9.88
CA SER A 8 12.05 12.09 10.44
C SER A 8 11.85 10.94 9.46
N ASP A 9 10.84 11.02 8.59
CA ASP A 9 10.61 10.00 7.57
C ASP A 9 11.72 10.00 6.53
N VAL A 10 12.16 11.19 6.11
CA VAL A 10 13.30 11.36 5.20
C VAL A 10 14.58 10.74 5.79
N SER A 11 14.89 11.04 7.07
CA SER A 11 16.05 10.47 7.77
C SER A 11 15.99 8.94 7.82
N ARG A 12 14.81 8.38 8.09
CA ARG A 12 14.61 6.92 8.12
C ARG A 12 14.83 6.29 6.75
N TYR A 13 14.37 6.96 5.68
CA TYR A 13 14.57 6.46 4.31
C TYR A 13 16.04 6.52 3.90
N ASP A 14 16.77 7.57 4.28
CA ASP A 14 18.21 7.69 4.02
C ASP A 14 18.99 6.55 4.69
N GLU A 15 18.72 6.28 5.97
CA GLU A 15 19.34 5.16 6.71
C GLU A 15 19.01 3.80 6.09
N ALA A 16 17.77 3.60 5.64
CA ALA A 16 17.35 2.37 4.97
C ALA A 16 18.02 2.21 3.60
N CYS A 17 18.23 3.31 2.87
CA CYS A 17 18.97 3.30 1.60
C CYS A 17 20.42 2.89 1.83
N ASP A 18 21.09 3.48 2.81
CA ASP A 18 22.48 3.15 3.13
C ASP A 18 22.65 1.66 3.50
N GLN A 19 21.70 1.12 4.27
CA GLN A 19 21.67 -0.31 4.61
C GLN A 19 21.47 -1.19 3.36
N ALA A 20 20.53 -0.84 2.48
CA ALA A 20 20.28 -1.58 1.25
C ALA A 20 21.48 -1.58 0.29
N ILE A 21 22.19 -0.45 0.22
CA ILE A 21 23.42 -0.30 -0.56
C ILE A 21 24.52 -1.18 0.04
N ALA A 22 24.71 -1.15 1.37
CA ALA A 22 25.69 -1.97 2.07
C ALA A 22 25.43 -3.48 1.89
N MET A 23 24.18 -3.92 1.93
CA MET A 23 23.81 -5.32 1.68
C MET A 23 24.07 -5.80 0.24
N CYS A 24 24.18 -4.87 -0.70
CA CYS A 24 24.47 -5.17 -2.11
C CYS A 24 25.95 -4.90 -2.47
N ASP A 25 26.85 -4.91 -1.49
CA ASP A 25 28.29 -4.63 -1.67
C ASP A 25 28.57 -3.27 -2.34
N GLY A 26 27.71 -2.27 -2.09
CA GLY A 26 27.81 -0.95 -2.70
C GLY A 26 27.32 -0.86 -4.15
N ASN A 27 26.79 -1.95 -4.72
CA ASN A 27 26.33 -1.95 -6.11
C ASN A 27 24.93 -1.36 -6.25
N LEU A 28 24.86 -0.06 -6.55
CA LEU A 28 23.61 0.68 -6.75
C LEU A 28 22.67 0.03 -7.78
N ARG A 29 23.19 -0.55 -8.87
CA ARG A 29 22.34 -1.19 -9.89
C ARG A 29 21.67 -2.44 -9.34
N SER A 30 22.40 -3.25 -8.57
CA SER A 30 21.84 -4.42 -7.88
C SER A 30 20.85 -4.00 -6.78
N THR A 31 21.17 -2.96 -6.01
CA THR A 31 20.28 -2.41 -4.97
C THR A 31 18.96 -1.95 -5.57
N ILE A 32 18.99 -1.11 -6.61
CA ILE A 32 17.78 -0.59 -7.26
C ILE A 32 16.95 -1.75 -7.82
N LYS A 33 17.59 -2.74 -8.46
CA LYS A 33 16.88 -3.91 -8.98
C LYS A 33 16.19 -4.70 -7.87
N ALA A 34 16.88 -4.93 -6.74
CA ALA A 34 16.30 -5.64 -5.61
C ALA A 34 15.11 -4.88 -5.01
N LEU A 35 15.21 -3.55 -4.87
CA LEU A 35 14.12 -2.71 -4.36
C LEU A 35 12.91 -2.71 -5.28
N ILE A 36 13.11 -2.65 -6.60
CA ILE A 36 12.02 -2.76 -7.59
C ILE A 36 11.33 -4.12 -7.48
N MET A 37 12.09 -5.21 -7.45
CA MET A 37 11.53 -6.56 -7.34
C MET A 37 10.76 -6.76 -6.03
N ALA A 38 11.28 -6.24 -4.91
CA ALA A 38 10.58 -6.29 -3.63
C ALA A 38 9.27 -5.49 -3.66
N ASN A 39 9.28 -4.32 -4.31
CA ASN A 39 8.09 -3.50 -4.45
C ASN A 39 7.01 -4.20 -5.30
N GLU A 40 7.37 -4.72 -6.48
CA GLU A 40 6.46 -5.49 -7.35
C GLU A 40 5.83 -6.68 -6.61
N TYR A 41 6.62 -7.38 -5.78
CA TYR A 41 6.13 -8.48 -4.96
C TYR A 41 5.10 -8.02 -3.91
N LEU A 42 5.39 -6.93 -3.20
CA LEU A 42 4.49 -6.37 -2.19
C LEU A 42 3.18 -5.85 -2.80
N GLU A 43 3.25 -5.20 -3.97
CA GLU A 43 2.07 -4.76 -4.73
C GLU A 43 1.19 -5.95 -5.12
N PHE A 44 1.80 -7.05 -5.57
CA PHE A 44 1.10 -8.29 -5.87
C PHE A 44 0.41 -8.88 -4.63
N GLU A 45 1.10 -8.97 -3.49
CA GLU A 45 0.50 -9.46 -2.25
C GLU A 45 -0.67 -8.59 -1.79
N LEU A 46 -0.54 -7.26 -1.88
CA LEU A 46 -1.62 -6.32 -1.54
C LEU A 46 -2.84 -6.52 -2.44
N GLN A 47 -2.64 -6.71 -3.75
CA GLN A 47 -3.72 -6.97 -4.68
C GLN A 47 -4.45 -8.28 -4.33
N GLN A 48 -3.71 -9.33 -3.99
CA GLN A 48 -4.28 -10.62 -3.58
C GLN A 48 -5.11 -10.50 -2.30
N LEU A 49 -4.62 -9.75 -1.31
CA LEU A 49 -5.34 -9.51 -0.07
C LEU A 49 -6.61 -8.68 -0.31
N GLN A 50 -6.55 -7.63 -1.12
CA GLN A 50 -7.72 -6.81 -1.47
C GLN A 50 -8.79 -7.60 -2.22
N ALA A 51 -8.39 -8.53 -3.09
CA ALA A 51 -9.32 -9.42 -3.78
C ALA A 51 -9.99 -10.43 -2.82
N ALA A 52 -9.31 -10.82 -1.74
CA ALA A 52 -9.82 -11.74 -0.73
C ALA A 52 -10.76 -11.08 0.30
N VAL A 53 -10.69 -9.75 0.46
CA VAL A 53 -11.59 -9.02 1.35
C VAL A 53 -12.90 -8.72 0.61
N PRO A 54 -14.04 -9.30 1.03
CA PRO A 54 -15.32 -8.95 0.41
C PRO A 54 -15.60 -7.46 0.67
N SER A 55 -15.94 -6.73 -0.40
CA SER A 55 -16.33 -5.32 -0.29
C SER A 55 -17.40 -5.16 0.78
N PRO A 56 -17.30 -4.18 1.70
CA PRO A 56 -18.36 -3.92 2.66
C PRO A 56 -19.62 -3.62 1.86
N ALA A 57 -20.62 -4.51 1.99
CA ALA A 57 -21.91 -4.32 1.33
C ALA A 57 -22.44 -2.94 1.69
N PRO A 58 -22.95 -2.14 0.73
CA PRO A 58 -23.59 -0.89 1.06
C PRO A 58 -24.71 -1.18 2.07
N PRO A 59 -24.90 -0.33 3.11
CA PRO A 59 -25.95 -0.55 4.08
C PRO A 59 -27.27 -0.70 3.31
N ALA A 60 -27.93 -1.85 3.50
CA ALA A 60 -29.24 -2.08 2.94
C ALA A 60 -30.12 -0.90 3.36
N GLN A 61 -30.63 -0.14 2.38
CA GLN A 61 -31.60 0.92 2.60
C GLN A 61 -32.88 0.26 3.10
N LEU A 62 -32.95 0.04 4.41
CA LEU A 62 -34.09 -0.51 5.09
C LEU A 62 -35.14 0.60 5.19
N GLY A 63 -36.17 0.53 4.32
CA GLY A 63 -37.42 1.26 4.50
C GLY A 63 -37.66 2.41 3.52
N ALA A 64 -37.95 2.09 2.26
CA ALA A 64 -39.04 2.77 1.57
C ALA A 64 -40.25 1.84 1.67
N VAL A 65 -40.92 1.86 2.82
CA VAL A 65 -42.26 1.27 2.94
C VAL A 65 -43.18 2.15 2.10
N ASN A 66 -43.65 1.59 1.00
CA ASN A 66 -44.62 2.20 0.12
C ASN A 66 -45.98 2.20 0.82
N ASP A 67 -46.37 3.36 1.36
CA ASP A 67 -47.75 3.67 1.71
C ASP A 67 -48.56 3.86 0.42
N ASP A 68 -49.18 2.78 -0.05
CA ASP A 68 -50.34 2.83 -0.94
C ASP A 68 -51.50 2.08 -0.27
N ALA A 69 -52.43 2.85 0.33
CA ALA A 69 -53.80 2.43 0.63
C ALA A 69 -54.63 3.62 1.17
N ALA A 70 -55.31 4.35 0.28
CA ALA A 70 -56.66 4.90 0.49
C ALA A 70 -57.22 5.51 -0.81
#